data_AF-A0A536V187-F1
#
_entry.id   AF-A0A536V187-F1
#
_cell.length_a   1.000
_cell.length_b   1.000
_cell.length_c   1.000
_cell.angle_alpha   90.00
_cell.angle_beta   90.00
_cell.angle_gamma   90.00
#
_symmetry.space_group_name_H-M   'P 1'
#
loop_
_entity.id
_entity.type
_entity.pdbx_description
1 polymer ?
#
loop_
_entity_poly.entity_id
_entity_poly.type
_entity_poly.pdbx_seq_one_letter_code
_entity_poly.pdbx_strand_id
1 'polypeptide(L)' 'MQIVIAALLLAVMFPAGAAAQSLSSLPDYRPDQQVSGVLRSRGNDQMTALMKRWENGFRKYQPGIQFADTLNG' A
#
# COMPACT_ATOMS: atom_id res chain seq x y z
N MET A 1 37.97 -27.51 12.35
CA MET A 1 37.75 -26.13 12.85
C MET A 1 37.50 -25.10 11.73
N GLN A 2 38.04 -25.28 10.52
CA GLN A 2 37.90 -24.32 9.41
C GLN A 2 36.52 -24.34 8.71
N ILE A 3 35.86 -25.50 8.68
CA ILE A 3 34.55 -25.68 8.02
C ILE A 3 33.42 -25.00 8.81
N VAL A 4 33.56 -24.92 10.14
CA VAL A 4 32.57 -24.28 11.03
C VAL A 4 32.60 -22.75 10.90
N ILE A 5 33.77 -22.18 10.62
CA ILE A 5 33.96 -20.73 10.42
C ILE A 5 33.34 -20.29 9.07
N ALA A 6 33.46 -21.11 8.02
CA ALA A 6 32.85 -20.83 6.72
C ALA A 6 31.30 -20.83 6.78
N ALA A 7 30.71 -21.70 7.60
CA ALA A 7 29.26 -21.74 7.80
C ALA A 7 28.73 -20.52 8.58
N LEU A 8 29.53 -19.95 9.49
CA LEU A 8 29.19 -18.73 10.23
C LEU A 8 29.29 -17.45 9.37
N LEU A 9 30.18 -17.44 8.37
CA LEU A 9 30.31 -16.30 7.44
C LEU A 9 29.20 -16.25 6.39
N LEU A 10 28.52 -17.37 6.11
CA LEU A 10 27.43 -17.42 5.13
C LEU A 10 26.09 -16.89 5.67
N ALA A 11 25.95 -16.75 6.99
CA ALA A 11 24.69 -16.34 7.63
C ALA A 11 24.51 -14.81 7.76
N VAL A 12 25.50 -14.00 7.37
CA VAL A 12 25.46 -12.53 7.51
C VAL A 12 25.01 -11.82 6.22
N MET A 13 24.97 -12.52 5.09
CA MET A 13 24.45 -11.96 3.84
C MET A 13 22.94 -12.23 3.77
N PHE A 14 22.16 -11.15 3.62
CA PHE A 14 20.70 -11.07 3.59
C PHE A 14 20.03 -10.84 4.96
N PRO A 15 20.05 -9.56 5.37
CA PRO A 15 18.79 -8.85 5.33
C PRO A 15 18.98 -7.71 4.34
N ALA A 16 18.76 -8.00 3.05
CA ALA A 16 18.25 -6.97 2.19
C ALA A 16 16.83 -6.69 2.69
N GLY A 17 16.71 -5.93 3.79
CA GLY A 17 15.44 -5.36 4.19
C GLY A 17 14.91 -4.68 2.94
N ALA A 18 13.76 -5.16 2.45
CA ALA A 18 13.18 -4.64 1.23
C ALA A 18 13.02 -3.13 1.43
N ALA A 19 13.94 -2.36 0.84
CA ALA A 19 13.85 -0.91 0.86
C ALA A 19 12.62 -0.60 0.01
N ALA A 20 11.52 -0.22 0.67
CA ALA A 20 10.37 0.30 -0.02
C ALA A 20 10.84 1.44 -0.92
N GLN A 21 10.29 1.52 -2.14
CA GLN A 21 10.61 2.58 -3.07
C GLN A 21 10.48 3.93 -2.38
N SER A 22 11.46 4.83 -2.59
CA SER A 22 11.37 6.17 -2.02
C SER A 22 10.12 6.85 -2.55
N LEU A 23 9.24 7.27 -1.64
CA LEU A 23 8.02 8.01 -1.99
C LEU A 23 8.31 9.50 -2.19
N SER A 24 9.56 9.95 -2.01
CA SER A 24 9.96 11.37 -2.07
C SER A 24 9.70 12.04 -3.42
N SER A 25 9.56 11.26 -4.50
CA SER A 25 9.26 11.78 -5.83
C SER A 25 7.76 11.83 -6.14
N LEU A 26 6.91 11.25 -5.29
CA LEU A 26 5.47 11.34 -5.47
C LEU A 26 4.98 12.70 -4.96
N PRO A 27 4.14 13.40 -5.74
CA PRO A 27 3.57 14.65 -5.27
C PRO A 27 2.58 14.40 -4.13
N ASP A 28 2.50 15.35 -3.21
CA ASP A 28 1.41 15.39 -2.24
C ASP A 28 0.07 15.53 -2.97
N TYR A 29 -0.92 14.74 -2.55
CA TYR A 29 -2.26 14.86 -3.08
C TYR A 29 -2.90 16.18 -2.66
N ARG A 30 -3.34 16.96 -3.66
CA ARG A 30 -4.11 18.20 -3.48
C ARG A 30 -5.37 18.12 -4.35
N PRO A 31 -6.58 18.21 -3.78
CA PRO A 31 -7.80 18.22 -4.57
C PRO A 31 -7.90 19.47 -5.42
N ASP A 32 -8.06 19.31 -6.73
CA ASP A 32 -8.38 20.44 -7.62
C ASP A 32 -9.85 20.87 -7.49
N GLN A 33 -10.73 19.94 -7.13
CA GLN A 33 -12.16 20.18 -6.89
C GLN A 33 -12.69 19.32 -5.74
N GLN A 34 -13.76 19.79 -5.11
CA GLN A 34 -14.55 19.00 -4.17
C GLN A 34 -15.58 18.16 -4.91
N VAL A 35 -15.64 16.86 -4.62
CA VAL A 35 -16.58 15.92 -5.24
C VAL A 35 -17.46 15.26 -4.19
N SER A 36 -18.65 14.85 -4.61
CA SER A 36 -19.61 14.14 -3.77
C SER A 36 -20.35 13.06 -4.56
N GLY A 37 -20.97 12.11 -3.86
CA GLY A 37 -21.70 11.00 -4.47
C GLY A 37 -21.15 9.64 -4.02
N VAL A 38 -21.35 8.61 -4.85
CA VAL A 38 -20.97 7.23 -4.52
C VAL A 38 -19.96 6.69 -5.53
N LEU A 39 -18.74 6.43 -5.06
CA LEU A 39 -17.70 5.74 -5.82
C LEU A 39 -17.90 4.22 -5.67
N ARG A 40 -18.06 3.52 -6.79
CA ARG A 40 -18.34 2.08 -6.83
C ARG A 40 -17.12 1.32 -7.35
N SER A 41 -16.64 0.35 -6.57
CA SER A 41 -15.54 -0.53 -6.97
C SER A 41 -16.01 -1.97 -7.12
N ARG A 42 -15.51 -2.66 -8.15
CA ARG A 42 -15.71 -4.10 -8.37
C ARG A 42 -14.37 -4.74 -8.71
N GLY A 43 -14.03 -5.85 -8.06
CA GLY A 43 -12.71 -6.46 -8.25
C GLY A 43 -12.45 -7.65 -7.34
N ASN A 44 -11.17 -7.93 -7.14
CA ASN A 44 -10.69 -9.08 -6.39
C ASN A 44 -10.62 -8.79 -4.87
N ASP A 45 -11.03 -9.75 -4.04
CA ASP A 45 -11.08 -9.62 -2.57
C ASP A 45 -9.70 -9.44 -1.91
N GLN A 46 -8.61 -9.92 -2.53
CA GLN A 46 -7.24 -9.72 -2.07
C GLN A 46 -6.84 -8.23 -2.04
N MET A 47 -7.56 -7.37 -2.77
CA MET A 47 -7.34 -5.92 -2.75
C MET A 47 -8.05 -5.20 -1.61
N THR A 48 -8.89 -5.87 -0.83
CA THR A 48 -9.77 -5.24 0.19
C THR A 48 -8.99 -4.33 1.14
N ALA A 49 -7.87 -4.82 1.68
CA ALA A 49 -7.07 -4.06 2.63
C ALA A 49 -6.47 -2.79 2.02
N LEU A 50 -6.05 -2.84 0.75
CA LEU A 50 -5.50 -1.70 0.03
C LEU A 50 -6.60 -0.68 -0.29
N MET A 51 -7.73 -1.15 -0.83
CA MET A 51 -8.89 -0.31 -1.15
C MET A 51 -9.35 0.49 0.07
N LYS A 52 -9.51 -0.15 1.23
CA LYS A 52 -9.92 0.54 2.46
C LYS A 52 -8.93 1.63 2.90
N ARG A 53 -7.62 1.44 2.69
CA ARG A 53 -6.62 2.48 2.99
C ARG A 53 -6.76 3.68 2.07
N TRP A 54 -6.97 3.45 0.77
CA TRP A 54 -7.20 4.52 -0.20
C TRP A 54 -8.50 5.27 0.08
N GLU A 55 -9.60 4.57 0.36
CA GLU A 55 -10.88 5.19 0.71
C GLU A 55 -10.77 6.10 1.94
N ASN A 56 -10.12 5.61 3.00
CA ASN A 56 -9.91 6.37 4.24
C ASN A 56 -9.02 7.59 4.00
N GLY A 57 -7.98 7.47 3.16
CA GLY A 57 -7.14 8.60 2.77
C GLY A 57 -7.92 9.63 1.97
N PHE A 58 -8.67 9.19 0.96
CA PHE A 58 -9.42 10.06 0.06
C PHE A 58 -10.54 10.81 0.79
N ARG A 59 -11.26 10.15 1.71
CA ARG A 59 -12.36 10.75 2.48
C ARG A 59 -11.93 11.95 3.33
N LYS A 60 -10.66 12.01 3.77
CA LYS A 60 -10.13 13.18 4.50
C LYS A 60 -10.19 14.46 3.67
N TYR A 61 -10.08 14.33 2.34
CA TYR A 61 -10.09 15.44 1.41
C TYR A 61 -11.42 15.61 0.67
N GLN A 62 -12.23 14.55 0.62
CA GLN A 62 -13.50 14.47 -0.12
C GLN A 62 -14.61 13.90 0.79
N PRO A 63 -15.08 14.65 1.80
CA PRO A 63 -16.04 14.15 2.79
C PRO A 63 -17.42 13.84 2.20
N GLY A 64 -17.76 14.39 1.03
CA GLY A 64 -19.01 14.13 0.33
C GLY A 64 -19.09 12.79 -0.40
N ILE A 65 -18.01 12.00 -0.40
CA ILE A 65 -17.93 10.72 -1.08
C ILE A 65 -18.30 9.56 -0.15
N GLN A 66 -19.16 8.68 -0.65
CA GLN A 66 -19.45 7.37 -0.10
C GLN A 66 -18.82 6.29 -0.99
N PHE A 67 -18.52 5.13 -0.42
CA PHE A 67 -17.93 4.01 -1.13
C PHE A 67 -18.86 2.81 -1.10
N ALA A 68 -18.96 2.11 -2.22
CA ALA A 68 -19.71 0.87 -2.35
C ALA A 68 -18.86 -0.14 -3.12
N ASP A 69 -18.31 -1.11 -2.39
CA ASP A 69 -17.39 -2.09 -2.94
C ASP A 69 -18.07 -3.44 -3.11
N THR A 70 -17.75 -4.11 -4.20
CA THR A 70 -18.08 -5.51 -4.44
C THR A 70 -16.80 -6.23 -4.84
N LEU A 71 -16.02 -6.62 -3.83
CA LEU A 71 -14.75 -7.32 -4.01
C LEU A 71 -14.94 -8.80 -3.68
N ASN A 72 -14.74 -9.66 -4.67
CA ASN A 72 -15.02 -11.09 -4.61
C ASN A 72 -13.80 -11.87 -5.13
N GLY A 73 -13.60 -13.11 -4.68
CA GLY A 73 -12.47 -13.94 -5.07
C GLY A 73 -12.54 -15.30 -4.39
#